data_AF-A0AAV1TSD0-F1
#
_entry.id   AF-A0AAV1TSD0-F1
#
_cell.length_a   1.000
_cell.length_b   1.000
_cell.length_c   1.000
_cell.angle_alpha   90.00
_cell.angle_beta   90.00
_cell.angle_gamma   90.00
#
_symmetry.space_group_name_H-M   'P 1'
#
loop_
_entity.id
_entity.type
_entity.pdbx_description
1 polymer ?
#
loop_
_entity_poly.entity_id
_entity_poly.type
_entity_poly.pdbx_seq_one_letter_code
_entity_poly.pdbx_strand_id
1 'polypeptide(L)'
;MEDSQPPLVRSVIGAYDAWSRLEENYEKKSLANKLFLRRLFLTMMYEGNDVMENTNKLKTLADQLDAVGSPISEADLMTTLLGSLRES
;
A
#
# COMPACT_ATOMS: atom_id res chain seq x y z
N MET A 1 -14.96 19.71 18.22
CA MET A 1 -13.59 19.98 17.77
C MET A 1 -12.74 18.83 18.23
N GLU A 2 -12.13 18.16 17.26
CA GLU A 2 -11.38 16.91 17.40
C GLU A 2 -10.07 17.15 18.14
N ASP A 3 -9.84 16.41 19.23
CA ASP A 3 -8.49 16.13 19.72
C ASP A 3 -8.13 14.69 19.35
N SER A 4 -8.02 14.44 18.04
CA SER A 4 -7.49 13.17 17.50
C SER A 4 -5.96 13.16 17.55
N GLN A 5 -5.39 13.50 18.70
CA GLN A 5 -3.98 13.22 19.00
C GLN A 5 -3.85 11.71 19.26
N PRO A 6 -3.03 10.95 18.50
CA PRO A 6 -2.91 9.53 18.73
C PRO A 6 -2.39 9.28 20.16
N PRO A 7 -3.00 8.34 20.93
CA PRO A 7 -2.71 8.11 22.36
C PRO A 7 -1.24 7.75 22.69
N LEU A 8 -0.40 7.60 21.68
CA LEU A 8 1.03 7.31 21.77
C LEU A 8 1.89 8.52 22.23
N VAL A 9 1.40 9.75 22.06
CA VAL A 9 2.14 10.99 22.42
C VAL A 9 2.03 11.32 23.91
N ARG A 10 1.08 10.73 24.64
CA ARG A 10 0.80 11.07 26.05
C ARG A 10 1.82 10.53 27.06
N SER A 11 2.78 9.70 26.63
CA SER A 11 3.68 8.93 27.51
C SER A 11 5.18 9.28 27.37
N VAL A 12 5.55 10.34 26.66
CA VAL A 12 6.95 10.61 26.31
C VAL A 12 7.41 11.98 26.82
N ILE A 13 8.52 11.97 27.57
CA ILE A 13 9.04 13.09 28.35
C ILE A 13 9.87 14.05 27.46
N GLY A 14 10.24 13.64 26.24
CA GLY A 14 11.01 14.45 25.29
C GLY A 14 10.57 14.29 23.83
N ALA A 15 10.78 15.35 23.04
CA ALA A 15 10.43 15.41 21.61
C ALA A 15 11.12 14.31 20.77
N TYR A 16 12.32 13.90 21.17
CA TYR A 16 13.04 12.79 20.54
C TYR A 16 12.34 11.45 20.74
N ASP A 17 11.90 11.12 21.97
CA ASP A 17 11.20 9.86 22.25
C ASP A 17 9.83 9.81 21.57
N ALA A 18 9.14 10.95 21.48
CA ALA A 18 7.91 11.08 20.71
C ALA A 18 8.16 10.84 19.22
N TRP A 19 9.23 11.42 18.66
CA TRP A 19 9.63 11.22 17.27
C TRP A 19 9.99 9.77 16.99
N SER A 20 10.83 9.12 17.80
CA SER A 20 11.22 7.72 17.61
C SER A 20 10.03 6.76 17.71
N ARG A 21 9.05 7.00 18.59
CA ARG A 21 7.84 6.17 18.67
C ARG A 21 6.90 6.39 17.48
N LEU A 22 6.81 7.61 16.98
CA LEU A 22 6.08 7.90 15.75
C LEU A 22 6.78 7.22 14.57
N GLU A 23 8.09 7.39 14.44
CA GLU A 23 8.89 6.72 13.41
C GLU A 23 8.69 5.20 13.46
N GLU A 24 8.88 4.55 14.62
CA GLU A 24 8.74 3.10 14.74
C GLU A 24 7.31 2.61 14.42
N ASN A 25 6.27 3.31 14.89
CA ASN A 25 4.89 2.89 14.66
C ASN A 25 4.41 3.18 13.24
N TYR A 26 4.77 4.34 12.68
CA TYR A 26 4.41 4.72 11.31
C TYR A 26 5.27 3.99 10.29
N GLU A 27 6.52 3.66 10.59
CA GLU A 27 7.38 2.81 9.77
C GLU A 27 6.88 1.36 9.79
N LYS A 28 6.54 0.78 10.94
CA LYS A 28 5.91 -0.56 11.00
C LYS A 28 4.59 -0.60 10.24
N LYS A 29 3.75 0.44 10.36
CA LYS A 29 2.51 0.57 9.57
C LYS A 29 2.79 0.76 8.09
N SER A 30 3.82 1.52 7.73
CA SER A 30 4.25 1.74 6.35
C SER A 30 4.76 0.43 5.73
N LEU A 31 5.57 -0.34 6.45
CA LEU A 31 6.06 -1.65 6.02
C LEU A 31 4.92 -2.67 5.89
N ALA A 32 4.01 -2.73 6.87
CA ALA A 32 2.83 -3.58 6.80
C ALA A 32 1.92 -3.19 5.62
N ASN A 33 1.71 -1.88 5.40
CA ASN A 33 0.93 -1.36 4.28
C ASN A 33 1.58 -1.66 2.92
N LYS A 34 2.90 -1.46 2.80
CA LYS A 34 3.67 -1.85 1.61
C LYS A 34 3.55 -3.34 1.30
N LEU A 35 3.69 -4.19 2.32
CA LEU A 35 3.54 -5.64 2.17
C LEU A 35 2.12 -6.04 1.79
N PHE A 36 1.12 -5.40 2.38
CA PHE A 36 -0.29 -5.62 2.05
C PHE A 36 -0.59 -5.27 0.59
N LEU A 37 -0.19 -4.07 0.15
CA LEU A 37 -0.38 -3.61 -1.23
C LEU A 37 0.36 -4.49 -2.24
N ARG A 38 1.61 -4.87 -1.95
CA ARG A 38 2.37 -5.81 -2.80
C ARG A 38 1.68 -7.17 -2.89
N ARG A 39 1.18 -7.69 -1.77
CA ARG A 39 0.46 -8.97 -1.78
C ARG A 39 -0.80 -8.87 -2.62
N LEU A 40 -1.58 -7.81 -2.45
CA LEU A 40 -2.80 -7.57 -3.21
C LEU A 40 -2.52 -7.47 -4.72
N PHE A 41 -1.43 -6.79 -5.11
CA PHE A 41 -0.98 -6.72 -6.50
C PHE A 41 -0.62 -8.11 -7.07
N LEU A 42 0.13 -8.93 -6.32
CA LEU A 42 0.57 -10.25 -6.75
C LEU A 42 -0.55 -11.30 -6.79
N THR A 43 -1.59 -11.14 -5.98
CA THR A 43 -2.73 -12.07 -5.92
C THR A 43 -3.95 -11.55 -6.69
N MET A 44 -3.79 -10.50 -7.51
CA MET A 44 -4.90 -9.93 -8.26
C MET A 44 -5.33 -10.89 -9.36
N MET A 45 -6.55 -11.43 -9.23
CA MET A 45 -7.19 -12.29 -10.23
C MET A 45 -8.27 -11.51 -10.98
N TYR A 46 -8.48 -11.85 -12.25
CA TYR A 46 -9.56 -11.27 -13.05
C TYR A 46 -10.91 -11.83 -12.58
N GLU A 47 -11.76 -10.97 -12.00
CA GLU A 47 -13.09 -11.34 -11.50
C GLU A 47 -14.21 -11.23 -12.56
N GLY A 48 -13.87 -11.34 -13.85
CA GLY A 48 -14.86 -11.44 -14.92
C GLY A 48 -15.36 -10.12 -15.51
N ASN A 49 -15.78 -10.24 -16.78
CA ASN A 49 -16.44 -9.34 -17.74
C ASN A 49 -15.88 -7.95 -18.06
N ASP A 50 -15.07 -7.30 -17.22
CA ASP A 50 -14.49 -6.00 -17.60
C ASP A 50 -12.96 -5.92 -17.41
N VAL A 51 -12.26 -6.08 -18.53
CA VAL A 51 -10.81 -5.89 -18.65
C VAL A 51 -10.41 -4.46 -18.28
N MET A 52 -11.25 -3.46 -18.55
CA MET A 52 -10.97 -2.07 -18.18
C MET A 52 -11.07 -1.88 -16.67
N GLU A 53 -12.05 -2.50 -16.00
CA GLU A 53 -12.17 -2.45 -14.55
C GLU A 53 -10.94 -3.09 -13.88
N ASN A 54 -10.51 -4.25 -14.37
CA ASN A 54 -9.29 -4.91 -13.90
C ASN A 54 -8.03 -4.06 -14.12
N THR A 55 -7.91 -3.43 -15.29
CA THR A 55 -6.79 -2.53 -15.62
C THR A 55 -6.77 -1.29 -14.71
N ASN A 56 -7.94 -0.71 -14.43
CA ASN A 56 -8.06 0.45 -13.53
C ASN A 56 -7.71 0.09 -12.08
N LYS A 57 -8.11 -1.11 -11.61
CA LYS A 57 -7.74 -1.63 -10.29
C LYS A 57 -6.22 -1.81 -10.18
N LEU A 58 -5.58 -2.42 -11.20
CA LEU A 58 -4.13 -2.59 -11.27
C LEU A 58 -3.39 -1.25 -11.24
N LYS A 59 -3.85 -0.27 -12.04
CA LYS A 59 -3.27 1.06 -12.07
C LYS A 59 -3.39 1.77 -10.71
N THR A 60 -4.55 1.69 -10.07
CA THR A 60 -4.77 2.27 -8.74
C THR A 60 -3.82 1.66 -7.70
N LEU A 61 -3.59 0.35 -7.75
CA LEU A 61 -2.62 -0.31 -6.85
C LEU A 61 -1.18 0.11 -7.13
N ALA A 62 -0.80 0.27 -8.39
CA ALA A 62 0.52 0.77 -8.75
C ALA A 62 0.74 2.20 -8.24
N ASP A 63 -0.25 3.09 -8.37
CA ASP A 63 -0.21 4.46 -7.86
C ASP A 63 -0.11 4.48 -6.32
N GLN A 64 -0.85 3.60 -5.63
CA GLN A 64 -0.75 3.44 -4.18
C GLN A 64 0.62 2.95 -3.73
N LEU A 65 1.22 2.04 -4.51
CA LEU A 65 2.55 1.50 -4.25
C LEU A 65 3.66 2.54 -4.48
N ASP A 66 3.51 3.39 -5.50
CA ASP A 66 4.38 4.55 -5.73
C ASP A 66 4.30 5.55 -4.57
N ALA A 67 3.08 5.88 -4.11
CA ALA A 67 2.85 6.80 -3.00
C ALA A 67 3.48 6.34 -1.67
N VAL A 68 3.65 5.02 -1.47
CA VAL A 68 4.35 4.46 -0.30
C VAL A 68 5.85 4.21 -0.55
N GLY A 69 6.39 4.68 -1.67
CA GLY A 69 7.81 4.54 -2.03
C GLY A 69 8.21 3.11 -2.37
N SER A 70 7.29 2.32 -2.94
CA SER A 70 7.56 1.00 -3.51
C SER A 70 7.02 0.94 -4.95
N PRO A 71 7.55 1.78 -5.88
CA PRO A 71 7.08 1.80 -7.26
C PRO A 71 7.17 0.41 -7.90
N ILE A 72 6.18 0.12 -8.75
CA ILE A 72 6.17 -1.07 -9.60
C ILE A 72 6.61 -0.66 -11.00
N SER A 73 7.47 -1.48 -11.63
CA SER A 73 7.89 -1.22 -13.00
C SER A 73 6.75 -1.43 -13.99
N GLU A 74 6.76 -0.70 -15.10
CA GLU A 74 5.77 -0.91 -16.16
C GLU A 74 5.78 -2.36 -16.67
N ALA A 75 6.94 -2.99 -16.75
CA ALA A 75 7.08 -4.39 -17.16
C ALA A 75 6.37 -5.36 -16.18
N ASP A 76 6.48 -5.11 -14.87
CA ASP A 76 5.80 -5.91 -13.85
C ASP A 76 4.29 -5.68 -13.88
N LEU A 77 3.85 -4.44 -14.10
CA LEU A 77 2.43 -4.09 -14.27
C LEU A 77 1.81 -4.85 -15.45
N MET A 78 2.47 -4.83 -16.60
CA MET A 78 2.02 -5.54 -17.80
C MET A 78 2.02 -7.05 -17.60
N THR A 79 3.04 -7.59 -16.92
CA THR A 79 3.14 -9.02 -16.61
C THR A 79 2.00 -9.48 -15.71
N THR A 80 1.69 -8.72 -14.65
CA THR A 80 0.56 -9.01 -13.76
C THR A 80 -0.78 -8.87 -14.47
N LEU A 81 -0.96 -7.85 -15.32
CA LEU A 81 -2.17 -7.69 -16.14
C LEU A 81 -2.38 -8.91 -17.04
N LEU A 82 -1.35 -9.31 -17.80
CA LEU A 82 -1.41 -10.50 -18.67
C LEU A 82 -1.67 -11.79 -17.89
N GLY A 83 -1.07 -11.92 -16.70
CA GLY A 83 -1.31 -13.05 -15.78
C GLY A 83 -2.77 -13.13 -15.34
N SER A 84 -3.33 -12.01 -14.85
CA SER A 84 -4.71 -11.95 -14.39
C SER A 84 -5.72 -12.29 -15.49
N LEU A 85 -5.45 -11.91 -16.75
CA LEU A 85 -6.32 -12.19 -17.89
C LEU A 85 -6.25 -13.64 -18.38
N ARG A 86 -5.14 -14.35 -18.16
CA ARG A 86 -4.93 -15.72 -18.63
C ARG A 86 -5.60 -16.78 -17.76
N GLU A 87 -5.91 -16.44 -16.51
CA GLU A 87 -6.61 -17.32 -15.56
C GLU A 87 -8.14 -17.26 -15.67
N SER A 88 -8.67 -16.53 -16.66
CA SER A 88 -10.09 -16.48 -17.05
C SER A 88 -10.41 -17.38 -18.23
#